data_AF-A0A3C0ZSJ4-F1
#
_entry.id   AF-A0A3C0ZSJ4-F1
#
_cell.length_a   1.000
_cell.length_b   1.000
_cell.length_c   1.000
_cell.angle_alpha   90.00
_cell.angle_beta   90.00
_cell.angle_gamma   90.00
#
_symmetry.space_group_name_H-M   'P 1'
#
loop_
_entity.id
_entity.type
_entity.pdbx_description
1 polymer ?
#
loop_
_entity_poly.entity_id
_entity_poly.type
_entity_poly.pdbx_seq_one_letter_code
_entity_poly.pdbx_strand_id
1 'polypeptide(L)'
;MKKAKNEKRRAKDEKFWHDYLTENGEPIYSDIKGSRILQESRKKHGNKSLRAADVETVDRSVGVADFHLEPEATQKLMDFCMMHGVSMTNLILLTMRTYLSKANGGQEDITLRNFVSRRSTQAEWTCGGSRVLSFPLRTIISPDTEFLDALYEIQNVQNKIYLHCNYDPVAVDKMLKELYGAPDNTEYISMSL
;
A
#
# COMPACT_ATOMS: atom_id res chain seq x y z
N MET A 1 -21.37 25.67 -11.95
CA MET A 1 -20.56 24.73 -12.77
C MET A 1 -19.42 24.00 -12.02
N LYS A 2 -18.71 24.62 -11.06
CA LYS A 2 -17.64 23.94 -10.28
C LYS A 2 -18.12 22.74 -9.43
N LYS A 3 -19.31 22.82 -8.80
CA LYS A 3 -19.87 21.77 -7.93
C LYS A 3 -20.21 20.47 -8.67
N ALA A 4 -20.91 20.56 -9.80
CA ALA A 4 -21.25 19.41 -10.65
C ALA A 4 -20.03 18.73 -11.31
N LYS A 5 -18.97 19.50 -11.65
CA LYS A 5 -17.71 18.92 -12.14
C LYS A 5 -16.97 18.15 -11.04
N ASN A 6 -17.14 18.57 -9.78
CA ASN A 6 -16.55 17.91 -8.61
C ASN A 6 -17.29 16.61 -8.26
N GLU A 7 -18.63 16.60 -8.38
CA GLU A 7 -19.45 15.39 -8.15
C GLU A 7 -19.17 14.29 -9.18
N LYS A 8 -19.10 14.63 -10.47
CA LYS A 8 -18.73 13.66 -11.52
C LYS A 8 -17.33 13.07 -11.31
N ARG A 9 -16.37 13.90 -10.89
CA ARG A 9 -15.01 13.45 -10.58
C ARG A 9 -15.00 12.54 -9.35
N ARG A 10 -15.73 12.92 -8.29
CA ARG A 10 -15.85 12.09 -7.09
C ARG A 10 -16.46 10.72 -7.40
N ALA A 11 -17.54 10.67 -8.18
CA ALA A 11 -18.16 9.40 -8.56
C ALA A 11 -17.21 8.51 -9.40
N LYS A 12 -16.38 9.12 -10.26
CA LYS A 12 -15.34 8.39 -11.01
C LYS A 12 -14.28 7.82 -10.08
N ASP A 13 -13.79 8.60 -9.13
CA ASP A 13 -12.78 8.17 -8.16
C ASP A 13 -13.33 7.10 -7.21
N GLU A 14 -14.56 7.28 -6.73
CA GLU A 14 -15.28 6.30 -5.89
C GLU A 14 -15.46 4.96 -6.61
N LYS A 15 -15.87 4.99 -7.88
CA LYS A 15 -15.96 3.80 -8.72
C LYS A 15 -14.59 3.13 -8.90
N PHE A 16 -13.54 3.90 -9.19
CA PHE A 16 -12.19 3.36 -9.31
C PHE A 16 -11.76 2.63 -8.03
N TRP A 17 -11.96 3.24 -6.86
CA TRP A 17 -11.58 2.62 -5.60
C TRP A 17 -12.41 1.37 -5.29
N HIS A 18 -13.71 1.39 -5.57
CA HIS A 18 -14.55 0.20 -5.46
C HIS A 18 -14.06 -0.94 -6.37
N ASP A 19 -13.83 -0.66 -7.65
CA ASP A 19 -13.36 -1.65 -8.61
C ASP A 19 -11.97 -2.18 -8.21
N TYR A 20 -11.04 -1.30 -7.82
CA TYR A 20 -9.70 -1.66 -7.34
C TYR A 20 -9.71 -2.55 -6.09
N LEU A 21 -10.62 -2.30 -5.14
CA LEU A 21 -10.74 -3.09 -3.91
C LEU A 21 -11.45 -4.43 -4.13
N THR A 22 -12.21 -4.59 -5.22
CA THR A 22 -13.04 -5.79 -5.49
C THR A 22 -12.45 -6.71 -6.56
N GLU A 23 -11.67 -6.19 -7.51
CA GLU A 23 -11.12 -6.92 -8.67
C GLU A 23 -10.42 -8.23 -8.29
N ASN A 24 -9.65 -8.21 -7.18
CA ASN A 24 -8.86 -9.34 -6.72
C ASN A 24 -9.38 -9.95 -5.40
N GLY A 25 -10.65 -9.68 -5.05
CA GLY A 25 -11.27 -10.16 -3.81
C GLY A 25 -10.61 -9.61 -2.53
N GLU A 26 -10.80 -10.28 -1.41
CA GLU A 26 -10.30 -9.81 -0.11
C GLU A 26 -8.76 -9.86 -0.03
N PRO A 27 -8.06 -8.78 0.36
CA PRO A 27 -6.61 -8.82 0.58
C PRO A 27 -6.24 -9.71 1.77
N ILE A 28 -4.97 -10.14 1.85
CA ILE A 28 -4.45 -10.89 3.00
C ILE A 28 -3.38 -10.10 3.74
N TYR A 29 -3.52 -10.05 5.06
CA TYR A 29 -2.55 -9.44 5.96
C TYR A 29 -1.23 -10.19 5.90
N SER A 30 -0.14 -9.45 5.70
CA SER A 30 1.22 -9.96 5.70
C SER A 30 2.08 -9.08 6.60
N ASP A 31 2.70 -9.67 7.64
CA ASP A 31 3.46 -8.92 8.64
C ASP A 31 4.97 -8.92 8.35
N ILE A 32 5.68 -7.91 8.84
CA ILE A 32 7.14 -7.88 8.82
C ILE A 32 7.76 -9.03 9.64
N LYS A 33 7.07 -9.53 10.67
CA LYS A 33 7.45 -10.67 11.51
C LYS A 33 6.90 -12.00 10.99
N GLY A 34 6.33 -12.03 9.78
CA GLY A 34 5.73 -13.20 9.15
C GLY A 34 4.30 -13.51 9.61
N SER A 35 3.82 -14.71 9.28
CA SER A 35 2.38 -15.03 9.38
C SER A 35 1.84 -15.19 10.80
N ARG A 36 2.68 -15.12 11.84
CA ARG A 36 2.31 -15.36 13.23
C ARG A 36 1.13 -14.50 13.68
N ILE A 37 1.18 -13.20 13.40
CA ILE A 37 0.15 -12.24 13.82
C ILE A 37 -1.21 -12.61 13.23
N LEU A 38 -1.26 -12.92 11.93
CA LEU A 38 -2.49 -13.37 11.27
C LEU A 38 -3.02 -14.69 11.87
N GLN A 39 -2.13 -15.64 12.19
CA GLN A 39 -2.55 -16.90 12.81
C GLN A 39 -3.08 -16.72 14.24
N GLU A 40 -2.53 -15.79 15.01
CA GLU A 40 -3.02 -15.43 16.34
C GLU A 40 -4.42 -14.80 16.25
N SER A 41 -4.64 -13.89 15.30
CA SER A 41 -5.96 -13.33 15.02
C SER A 41 -6.97 -14.39 14.62
N ARG A 42 -6.62 -15.31 13.71
CA ARG A 42 -7.49 -16.44 13.34
C ARG A 42 -7.93 -17.27 14.54
N LYS A 43 -7.02 -17.52 15.50
CA LYS A 43 -7.33 -18.25 16.74
C LYS A 43 -8.23 -17.42 17.66
N LYS A 44 -7.91 -16.15 17.88
CA LYS A 44 -8.66 -15.23 18.76
C LYS A 44 -10.11 -15.06 18.30
N HIS A 45 -10.33 -14.92 17.00
CA HIS A 45 -11.65 -14.77 16.40
C HIS A 45 -12.35 -16.10 16.10
N GLY A 46 -11.69 -17.24 16.32
CA GLY A 46 -12.23 -18.57 15.97
C GLY A 46 -12.47 -18.77 14.47
N ASN A 47 -11.92 -17.91 13.61
CA ASN A 47 -12.14 -17.90 12.17
C ASN A 47 -10.85 -18.26 11.42
N LYS A 48 -10.75 -19.50 10.93
CA LYS A 48 -9.58 -19.97 10.16
C LYS A 48 -9.42 -19.28 8.80
N SER A 49 -10.51 -18.72 8.25
CA SER A 49 -10.51 -18.04 6.96
C SER A 49 -10.21 -16.55 7.05
N LEU A 50 -10.07 -15.99 8.26
CA LEU A 50 -9.79 -14.57 8.46
C LEU A 50 -8.52 -14.14 7.70
N ARG A 51 -8.62 -13.03 6.98
CA ARG A 51 -7.52 -12.45 6.19
C ARG A 51 -6.99 -11.13 6.75
N ALA A 52 -7.71 -10.49 7.66
CA ALA A 52 -7.25 -9.35 8.44
C ALA A 52 -6.59 -9.78 9.77
N ALA A 53 -5.74 -8.94 10.33
CA ALA A 53 -5.12 -9.17 11.64
C ALA A 53 -5.47 -8.08 12.65
N ASP A 54 -5.49 -8.44 13.93
CA ASP A 54 -5.74 -7.52 15.04
C ASP A 54 -4.62 -6.48 15.14
N VAL A 55 -5.01 -5.23 15.35
CA VAL A 55 -4.07 -4.14 15.64
C VAL A 55 -3.60 -4.26 17.08
N GLU A 56 -2.29 -4.14 17.30
CA GLU A 56 -1.72 -4.08 18.64
C GLU A 56 -2.12 -2.78 19.34
N THR A 57 -2.92 -2.89 20.41
CA THR A 57 -3.43 -1.72 21.15
C THR A 57 -2.81 -1.56 22.53
N VAL A 58 -2.12 -2.59 23.05
CA VAL A 58 -1.61 -2.68 24.42
C VAL A 58 -0.19 -2.12 24.51
N ASP A 59 0.75 -2.71 23.77
CA ASP A 59 2.13 -2.22 23.72
C ASP A 59 2.35 -1.33 22.50
N ARG A 60 2.50 -0.03 22.74
CA ARG A 60 2.73 0.99 21.70
C ARG A 60 4.15 1.53 21.73
N SER A 61 5.08 0.77 22.31
CA SER A 61 6.50 1.12 22.25
C SER A 61 6.97 1.15 20.79
N VAL A 62 7.74 2.17 20.44
CA VAL A 62 8.27 2.37 19.09
C VAL A 62 9.79 2.26 19.16
N GLY A 63 10.37 1.50 18.24
CA GLY A 63 11.81 1.48 17.99
C GLY A 63 12.15 2.21 16.70
N VAL A 64 13.33 2.81 16.65
CA VAL A 64 13.89 3.41 15.44
C VAL A 64 15.22 2.73 15.15
N ALA A 65 15.42 2.36 13.89
CA ALA A 65 16.69 1.85 13.39
C ALA A 65 17.03 2.60 12.11
N ASP A 66 18.22 3.21 12.09
CA ASP A 66 18.73 3.94 10.94
C ASP A 66 19.65 3.03 10.12
N PHE A 67 19.41 2.99 8.81
CA PHE A 67 20.22 2.24 7.86
C PHE A 67 20.81 3.21 6.85
N HIS A 68 22.13 3.18 6.67
CA HIS A 68 22.82 3.97 5.67
C HIS A 68 23.09 3.12 4.43
N LEU A 69 22.75 3.66 3.25
CA LEU A 69 23.13 3.05 1.98
C LEU A 69 24.36 3.76 1.44
N GLU A 70 25.42 2.99 1.20
CA GLU A 70 26.69 3.53 0.71
C GLU A 70 26.51 4.31 -0.61
N PRO A 71 27.30 5.38 -0.85
CA PRO A 71 27.15 6.24 -2.03
C PRO A 71 27.23 5.49 -3.36
N GLU A 72 28.15 4.52 -3.48
CA GLU A 72 28.32 3.73 -4.72
C GLU A 72 27.08 2.86 -5.00
N ALA A 73 26.53 2.21 -3.98
CA ALA A 73 25.33 1.41 -4.10
C ALA A 73 24.12 2.29 -4.46
N THR A 74 24.01 3.46 -3.81
CA THR A 74 22.99 4.45 -4.10
C THR A 74 23.04 4.88 -5.57
N GLN A 75 24.22 5.21 -6.09
CA GLN A 75 24.38 5.63 -7.48
C GLN A 75 23.97 4.53 -8.45
N LYS A 76 24.38 3.28 -8.21
CA LYS A 76 23.96 2.13 -9.03
C LYS A 76 22.44 1.97 -9.10
N LEU A 77 21.74 2.15 -7.97
CA LEU A 77 20.28 2.08 -7.93
C LEU A 77 19.64 3.27 -8.67
N MET A 78 20.21 4.47 -8.57
CA MET A 78 19.72 5.64 -9.32
C MET A 78 19.91 5.44 -10.83
N ASP A 79 21.07 4.95 -11.27
CA ASP A 79 21.37 4.67 -12.67
C ASP A 79 20.44 3.59 -13.23
N PHE A 80 20.19 2.53 -12.44
CA PHE A 80 19.20 1.50 -12.76
C PHE A 80 17.80 2.10 -12.95
N CYS A 81 17.36 2.95 -12.01
CA CYS A 81 16.06 3.63 -12.09
C CYS A 81 15.94 4.48 -13.36
N MET A 82 16.98 5.26 -13.68
CA MET A 82 17.03 6.08 -14.89
C MET A 82 16.99 5.22 -16.16
N MET A 83 17.78 4.14 -16.21
CA MET A 83 17.87 3.25 -17.38
C MET A 83 16.55 2.57 -17.71
N HIS A 84 15.80 2.16 -16.68
CA HIS A 84 14.55 1.42 -16.86
C HIS A 84 13.27 2.27 -16.78
N GLY A 85 13.40 3.59 -16.58
CA GLY A 85 12.26 4.50 -16.53
C GLY A 85 11.37 4.32 -15.29
N VAL A 86 11.97 3.91 -14.16
CA VAL A 86 11.28 3.63 -12.90
C VAL A 86 11.77 4.58 -11.80
N SER A 87 10.95 4.82 -10.78
CA SER A 87 11.37 5.67 -9.66
C SER A 87 12.06 4.85 -8.56
N MET A 88 12.91 5.51 -7.77
CA MET A 88 13.48 4.91 -6.55
C MET A 88 12.38 4.41 -5.60
N THR A 89 11.25 5.10 -5.53
CA THR A 89 10.08 4.67 -4.75
C THR A 89 9.52 3.34 -5.27
N ASN A 90 9.43 3.12 -6.60
CA ASN A 90 8.97 1.84 -7.15
C ASN A 90 9.90 0.70 -6.72
N LEU A 91 11.20 0.95 -6.75
CA LEU A 91 12.21 -0.03 -6.36
C LEU A 91 12.12 -0.38 -4.86
N ILE A 92 11.96 0.62 -4.00
CA ILE A 92 11.79 0.42 -2.55
C ILE A 92 10.46 -0.30 -2.25
N LEU A 93 9.37 0.07 -2.92
CA LEU A 93 8.07 -0.61 -2.79
C LEU A 93 8.19 -2.09 -3.17
N LEU A 94 8.83 -2.41 -4.30
CA LEU A 94 9.06 -3.79 -4.71
C LEU A 94 9.91 -4.54 -3.68
N THR A 95 10.93 -3.88 -3.11
CA THR A 95 11.79 -4.46 -2.08
C THR A 95 11.01 -4.80 -0.81
N MET A 96 10.21 -3.86 -0.31
CA MET A 96 9.33 -4.04 0.85
C MET A 96 8.30 -5.15 0.61
N ARG A 97 7.66 -5.14 -0.56
CA ARG A 97 6.72 -6.18 -0.98
C ARG A 97 7.38 -7.56 -1.01
N THR A 98 8.57 -7.65 -1.60
CA THR A 98 9.32 -8.91 -1.74
C THR A 98 9.77 -9.44 -0.40
N TYR A 99 10.19 -8.55 0.50
CA TYR A 99 10.48 -8.90 1.89
C TYR A 99 9.24 -9.49 2.58
N LEU A 100 8.08 -8.83 2.51
CA LEU A 100 6.84 -9.34 3.11
C LEU A 100 6.44 -10.69 2.52
N SER A 101 6.50 -10.85 1.20
CA SER A 101 6.27 -12.14 0.53
C SER A 101 7.15 -13.24 1.13
N LYS A 102 8.47 -12.99 1.23
CA LYS A 102 9.42 -13.95 1.81
C LYS A 102 9.16 -14.25 3.29
N ALA A 103 8.91 -13.22 4.11
CA ALA A 103 8.65 -13.37 5.54
C ALA A 103 7.34 -14.13 5.81
N ASN A 104 6.38 -14.09 4.88
CA ASN A 104 5.07 -14.73 4.98
C ASN A 104 4.98 -16.04 4.17
N GLY A 105 6.11 -16.69 3.90
CA GLY A 105 6.14 -18.03 3.30
C GLY A 105 5.88 -18.06 1.79
N GLY A 106 6.28 -17.00 1.08
CA GLY A 106 6.05 -16.86 -0.37
C GLY A 106 4.67 -16.32 -0.71
N GLN A 107 4.07 -15.52 0.17
CA GLN A 107 2.76 -14.93 -0.08
C GLN A 107 2.79 -14.01 -1.30
N GLU A 108 2.02 -14.34 -2.33
CA GLU A 108 1.97 -13.60 -3.59
C GLU A 108 1.16 -12.31 -3.48
N ASP A 109 0.09 -12.31 -2.67
CA ASP A 109 -0.82 -11.20 -2.46
C ASP A 109 -0.34 -10.31 -1.31
N ILE A 110 0.27 -9.18 -1.66
CA ILE A 110 0.83 -8.23 -0.70
C ILE A 110 0.20 -6.86 -0.90
N THR A 111 -0.28 -6.29 0.21
CA THR A 111 -0.77 -4.92 0.26
C THR A 111 0.15 -4.08 1.13
N LEU A 112 0.69 -3.01 0.56
CA LEU A 112 1.44 -1.96 1.25
C LEU A 112 0.58 -0.70 1.37
N ARG A 113 0.91 0.19 2.30
CA ARG A 113 0.32 1.53 2.38
C ARG A 113 1.26 2.52 1.71
N ASN A 114 0.83 3.12 0.60
CA ASN A 114 1.65 4.06 -0.17
C ASN A 114 1.25 5.50 0.15
N PHE A 115 2.19 6.31 0.61
CA PHE A 115 2.02 7.73 0.90
C PHE A 115 2.18 8.56 -0.38
N VAL A 116 1.28 9.53 -0.54
CA VAL A 116 1.21 10.42 -1.70
C VAL A 116 1.15 11.86 -1.21
N SER A 117 2.07 12.68 -1.70
CA SER A 117 2.08 14.11 -1.41
C SER A 117 1.11 14.86 -2.32
N ARG A 118 0.05 15.46 -1.75
CA ARG A 118 -0.90 16.31 -2.51
C ARG A 118 -0.44 17.75 -2.59
N ARG A 119 0.64 17.96 -3.34
CA ARG A 119 1.17 19.28 -3.67
C ARG A 119 1.16 19.43 -5.19
N SER A 120 -0.01 19.67 -5.77
CA SER A 120 -0.19 19.73 -7.22
C SER A 120 -0.20 21.16 -7.77
N THR A 121 -0.42 22.15 -6.90
CA THR A 121 -0.46 23.58 -7.26
C THR A 121 0.59 24.37 -6.48
N GLN A 122 1.04 25.49 -7.04
CA GLN A 122 2.03 26.37 -6.38
C GLN A 122 1.56 26.83 -4.99
N ALA A 123 0.27 27.11 -4.82
CA ALA A 123 -0.31 27.46 -3.52
C ALA A 123 -0.20 26.31 -2.50
N GLU A 124 -0.31 25.06 -2.95
CA GLU A 124 -0.11 23.87 -2.10
C GLU A 124 1.38 23.61 -1.80
N TRP A 125 2.29 24.10 -2.65
CA TRP A 125 3.72 24.01 -2.40
C TRP A 125 4.13 24.96 -1.27
N THR A 126 3.58 26.17 -1.28
CA THR A 126 3.94 27.24 -0.33
C THR A 126 3.10 27.24 0.94
N CYS A 127 2.04 26.41 1.03
CA CYS A 127 1.25 26.32 2.26
C CYS A 127 1.94 25.45 3.32
N GLY A 128 1.88 25.92 4.57
CA GLY A 128 2.17 25.10 5.76
C GLY A 128 1.08 24.06 6.01
N GLY A 129 1.43 22.95 6.65
CA GLY A 129 0.52 21.87 7.02
C GLY A 129 0.78 20.55 6.28
N SER A 130 0.31 19.44 6.85
CA SER A 130 0.41 18.11 6.22
C SER A 130 -0.65 17.97 5.12
N ARG A 131 -0.19 17.58 3.93
CA ARG A 131 -1.03 17.19 2.78
C ARG A 131 -0.69 15.80 2.29
N VAL A 132 -0.03 15.02 3.14
CA VAL A 132 0.34 13.64 2.86
C VAL A 132 -0.89 12.78 3.11
N LEU A 133 -1.29 12.01 2.11
CA LEU A 133 -2.35 11.01 2.23
C LEU A 133 -1.78 9.64 1.96
N SER A 134 -2.48 8.58 2.37
CA SER A 134 -2.03 7.22 2.11
C SER A 134 -3.15 6.38 1.50
N PHE A 135 -2.76 5.46 0.62
CA PHE A 135 -3.69 4.56 -0.06
C PHE A 135 -3.16 3.13 -0.07
N PRO A 136 -4.04 2.11 -0.12
CA PRO A 136 -3.62 0.74 -0.28
C PRO A 136 -3.02 0.50 -1.67
N LEU A 137 -1.78 0.01 -1.72
CA LEU A 137 -1.08 -0.44 -2.90
C LEU A 137 -0.97 -1.97 -2.83
N ARG A 138 -1.88 -2.65 -3.53
CA ARG A 138 -1.96 -4.11 -3.57
C ARG A 138 -1.35 -4.63 -4.86
N THR A 139 -0.53 -5.67 -4.74
CA THR A 139 0.04 -6.39 -5.88
C THR A 139 -0.03 -7.88 -5.62
N ILE A 140 -0.37 -8.63 -6.66
CA ILE A 140 -0.38 -10.10 -6.66
C ILE A 140 0.66 -10.52 -7.69
N ILE A 141 1.83 -10.96 -7.22
CA ILE A 141 2.99 -11.25 -8.07
C ILE A 141 3.47 -12.66 -7.73
N SER A 142 3.44 -13.54 -8.74
CA SER A 142 3.94 -14.92 -8.65
C SER A 142 5.46 -14.94 -8.44
N PRO A 143 6.01 -15.93 -7.72
CA PRO A 143 7.46 -16.11 -7.57
C PRO A 143 8.20 -16.31 -8.90
N ASP A 144 7.50 -16.74 -9.95
CA ASP A 144 8.07 -16.94 -11.29
C ASP A 144 8.15 -15.65 -12.12
N THR A 145 7.65 -14.52 -11.59
CA THR A 145 7.67 -13.22 -12.28
C THR A 145 9.09 -12.67 -12.30
N GLU A 146 9.57 -12.25 -13.47
CA GLU A 146 10.87 -11.60 -13.59
C GLU A 146 10.91 -10.28 -12.81
N PHE A 147 12.10 -9.91 -12.32
CA PHE A 147 12.27 -8.72 -11.48
C PHE A 147 11.78 -7.43 -12.15
N LEU A 148 12.10 -7.24 -13.43
CA LEU A 148 11.67 -6.05 -14.17
C LEU A 148 10.16 -6.00 -14.37
N ASP A 149 9.54 -7.14 -14.68
CA ASP A 149 8.08 -7.22 -14.83
C ASP A 149 7.36 -6.90 -13.51
N ALA A 150 7.85 -7.44 -12.39
CA ALA A 150 7.34 -7.11 -11.06
C ALA A 150 7.49 -5.62 -10.73
N LEU A 151 8.57 -4.99 -11.18
CA LEU A 151 8.82 -3.56 -10.97
C LEU A 151 7.86 -2.69 -11.79
N TYR A 152 7.61 -3.07 -13.05
CA TYR A 152 6.63 -2.41 -13.90
C TYR A 152 5.19 -2.59 -13.39
N GLU A 153 4.87 -3.74 -12.80
CA GLU A 153 3.58 -3.97 -12.14
C GLU A 153 3.37 -2.98 -10.97
N ILE A 154 4.38 -2.84 -10.10
CA ILE A 154 4.35 -1.85 -8.99
C ILE A 154 4.18 -0.42 -9.54
N GLN A 155 4.92 -0.07 -10.59
CA GLN A 155 4.81 1.24 -11.23
C GLN A 155 3.39 1.47 -11.79
N ASN A 156 2.82 0.48 -12.47
CA ASN A 156 1.48 0.55 -13.05
C ASN A 156 0.41 0.77 -11.98
N VAL A 157 0.45 -0.01 -10.90
CA VAL A 157 -0.51 0.13 -9.78
C VAL A 157 -0.33 1.48 -9.08
N GLN A 158 0.91 1.91 -8.83
CA GLN A 158 1.18 3.23 -8.25
C GLN A 158 0.64 4.37 -9.12
N ASN A 159 0.83 4.31 -10.45
CA ASN A 159 0.32 5.30 -11.38
C ASN A 159 -1.22 5.37 -11.39
N LYS A 160 -1.90 4.21 -11.33
CA LYS A 160 -3.37 4.15 -11.20
C LYS A 160 -3.84 4.85 -9.92
N ILE A 161 -3.18 4.59 -8.79
CA ILE A 161 -3.47 5.24 -7.51
C ILE A 161 -3.26 6.76 -7.62
N TYR A 162 -2.18 7.22 -8.26
CA TYR A 162 -1.88 8.65 -8.41
C TYR A 162 -2.93 9.41 -9.22
N LEU A 163 -3.57 8.77 -10.21
CA LEU A 163 -4.67 9.39 -10.96
C LEU A 163 -5.91 9.65 -10.09
N HIS A 164 -6.13 8.82 -9.07
CA HIS A 164 -7.29 8.83 -8.18
C HIS A 164 -6.94 9.24 -6.74
N CYS A 165 -5.73 9.75 -6.52
CA CYS A 165 -5.21 10.11 -5.21
C CYS A 165 -5.95 11.30 -4.59
N ASN A 166 -6.90 11.92 -5.32
CA ASN A 166 -7.76 13.04 -4.90
C ASN A 166 -8.97 12.61 -4.05
N TYR A 167 -9.27 11.31 -3.99
CA TYR A 167 -10.34 10.75 -3.18
C TYR A 167 -10.01 10.70 -1.68
N ASP A 168 -11.02 10.62 -0.82
CA ASP A 168 -10.82 10.57 0.63
C ASP A 168 -10.25 9.19 1.04
N PRO A 169 -9.01 9.10 1.59
CA PRO A 169 -8.43 7.82 1.99
C PRO A 169 -9.20 7.16 3.14
N VAL A 170 -9.85 7.93 4.02
CA VAL A 170 -10.69 7.37 5.10
C VAL A 170 -11.89 6.65 4.49
N ALA A 171 -12.45 7.19 3.41
CA ALA A 171 -13.52 6.53 2.68
C ALA A 171 -13.04 5.24 1.99
N VAL A 172 -11.80 5.18 1.50
CA VAL A 172 -11.20 3.95 0.94
C VAL A 172 -11.05 2.88 2.02
N ASP A 173 -10.45 3.23 3.16
CA ASP A 173 -10.24 2.29 4.28
C ASP A 173 -11.60 1.79 4.83
N LYS A 174 -12.60 2.67 4.92
CA LYS A 174 -13.97 2.30 5.30
C LYS A 174 -14.61 1.36 4.29
N MET A 175 -14.51 1.67 3.00
CA MET A 175 -15.03 0.83 1.92
C MET A 175 -14.42 -0.57 1.95
N LEU A 176 -13.11 -0.68 2.16
CA LEU A 176 -12.44 -1.98 2.28
C LEU A 176 -13.00 -2.80 3.44
N LYS A 177 -13.22 -2.19 4.60
CA LYS A 177 -13.80 -2.86 5.77
C LYS A 177 -15.25 -3.30 5.52
N GLU A 178 -16.06 -2.44 4.90
CA GLU A 178 -17.47 -2.74 4.59
C GLU A 178 -17.61 -3.85 3.53
N LEU A 179 -16.74 -3.88 2.52
CA LEU A 179 -16.77 -4.89 1.45
C LEU A 179 -16.54 -6.32 1.96
N TYR A 180 -15.67 -6.49 2.97
CA TYR A 180 -15.22 -7.80 3.42
C TYR A 180 -15.60 -8.15 4.86
N GLY A 181 -16.26 -7.23 5.58
CA GLY A 181 -16.78 -7.49 6.93
C GLY A 181 -15.67 -7.81 7.94
N ALA A 182 -14.50 -7.17 7.81
CA ALA A 182 -13.38 -7.36 8.72
C ALA A 182 -13.81 -7.04 10.17
N PRO A 183 -13.44 -7.87 11.18
CA PRO A 183 -13.77 -7.59 12.57
C PRO A 183 -13.25 -6.22 13.04
N ASP A 184 -13.89 -5.66 14.06
CA ASP A 184 -13.42 -4.42 14.68
C ASP A 184 -11.97 -4.55 15.18
N ASN A 185 -11.22 -3.43 15.11
CA ASN A 185 -9.80 -3.35 15.45
C ASN A 185 -8.89 -4.32 14.66
N THR A 186 -9.28 -4.66 13.43
CA THR A 186 -8.41 -5.39 12.50
C THR A 186 -8.00 -4.55 11.29
N GLU A 187 -6.86 -4.91 10.68
CA GLU A 187 -6.29 -4.27 9.50
C GLU A 187 -5.73 -5.30 8.50
N TYR A 188 -5.61 -4.88 7.24
CA TYR A 188 -5.05 -5.68 6.15
C TYR A 188 -3.61 -5.33 5.79
N ILE A 189 -3.06 -4.25 6.35
CA ILE A 189 -1.78 -3.67 5.93
C ILE A 189 -0.89 -3.47 7.15
N SER A 190 0.31 -4.04 7.13
CA SER A 190 1.27 -3.92 8.24
C SER A 190 2.41 -2.94 7.99
N MET A 191 2.57 -2.47 6.75
CA MET A 191 3.77 -1.77 6.30
C MET A 191 3.42 -0.63 5.35
N SER A 192 4.13 0.49 5.50
CA SER A 192 3.87 1.72 4.77
C SER A 192 5.14 2.39 4.26
N LEU A 193 5.07 2.99 3.07
CA LEU A 193 6.13 3.81 2.45
C LEU A 193 5.55 5.10 1.88
#